data_AF-A0A1G2KQA8-F1
#
_entry.id   AF-A0A1G2KQA8-F1
#
_cell.length_a   1.000
_cell.length_b   1.000
_cell.length_c   1.000
_cell.angle_alpha   90.00
_cell.angle_beta   90.00
_cell.angle_gamma   90.00
#
_symmetry.space_group_name_H-M   'P 1'
#
loop_
_entity.id
_entity.type
_entity.pdbx_description
1 polymer ?
#
loop_
_entity_poly.entity_id
_entity_poly.type
_entity_poly.pdbx_seq_one_letter_code
_entity_poly.pdbx_strand_id
1 'polypeptide(L)'
;MAKQFRWERAWESFAGGFTGKVAPKKGLGGYNQQSAKRERRANEDLFWALVNVLNIFGIIVLKHDDLGTAEDAEHIEFLVGGTWDANKTVVNLRHKNVRILAHEFTHAMDYLKRRWAGRAEGEFIASGGGYLLVAHYTGLYSPSFDIEYAKRQGAGTGILRRLGDYVPELFSEMCELVDSTQRGR
;
A
#
# COMPACT_ATOMS: atom_id res chain seq x y z
N MET A 1 -7.70 -17.77 21.36
CA MET A 1 -6.93 -17.43 20.14
C MET A 1 -7.72 -16.41 19.35
N ALA A 2 -7.23 -15.16 19.28
CA ALA A 2 -7.89 -14.10 18.51
C ALA A 2 -7.96 -14.53 17.03
N LYS A 3 -9.13 -14.40 16.41
CA LYS A 3 -9.34 -14.67 14.99
C LYS A 3 -8.32 -13.84 14.20
N GLN A 4 -7.36 -14.50 13.56
CA GLN A 4 -6.59 -13.94 12.43
C GLN A 4 -7.60 -13.21 11.53
N PHE A 5 -7.57 -11.88 11.51
CA PHE A 5 -8.23 -11.16 10.44
C PHE A 5 -7.46 -11.50 9.17
N ARG A 6 -8.15 -12.15 8.25
CA ARG A 6 -7.56 -12.91 7.14
C ARG A 6 -6.97 -11.97 6.10
N TRP A 7 -5.71 -11.54 6.27
CA TRP A 7 -4.95 -10.91 5.20
C TRP A 7 -4.95 -11.81 3.95
N GLU A 8 -5.13 -13.12 4.11
CA GLU A 8 -5.33 -14.09 3.03
C GLU A 8 -6.56 -13.74 2.18
N ARG A 9 -7.66 -13.27 2.78
CA ARG A 9 -8.85 -12.83 2.02
C ARG A 9 -8.63 -11.51 1.31
N ALA A 10 -7.87 -10.60 1.91
CA ALA A 10 -7.45 -9.37 1.24
C ALA A 10 -6.59 -9.75 0.02
N TRP A 11 -5.62 -10.65 0.21
CA TRP A 11 -4.77 -11.16 -0.87
C TRP A 11 -5.56 -11.84 -1.99
N GLU A 12 -6.50 -12.75 -1.64
CA GLU A 12 -7.42 -13.37 -2.59
C GLU A 12 -8.22 -12.30 -3.37
N SER A 13 -8.68 -11.24 -2.70
CA SER A 13 -9.41 -10.14 -3.35
C SER A 13 -8.50 -9.35 -4.31
N PHE A 14 -7.27 -9.07 -3.89
CA PHE A 14 -6.28 -8.33 -4.69
C PHE A 14 -5.85 -9.13 -5.93
N ALA A 15 -5.38 -10.36 -5.73
CA ALA A 15 -4.98 -11.27 -6.81
C ALA A 15 -6.16 -11.61 -7.74
N GLY A 16 -7.36 -11.77 -7.18
CA GLY A 16 -8.60 -11.95 -7.91
C GLY A 16 -8.97 -10.76 -8.82
N GLY A 17 -8.74 -9.53 -8.35
CA GLY A 17 -8.93 -8.32 -9.14
C GLY A 17 -7.92 -8.17 -10.29
N PHE A 18 -6.68 -8.67 -10.11
CA PHE A 18 -5.67 -8.74 -11.18
C PHE A 18 -6.02 -9.75 -12.29
N THR A 19 -6.69 -10.84 -11.94
CA THR A 19 -7.10 -11.87 -12.90
C THR A 19 -8.46 -11.62 -13.55
N GLY A 20 -9.16 -10.56 -13.15
CA GLY A 20 -10.53 -10.26 -13.60
C GLY A 20 -11.59 -11.24 -13.07
N LYS A 21 -11.22 -12.13 -12.15
CA LYS A 21 -12.09 -13.20 -11.62
C LYS A 21 -12.94 -12.75 -10.42
N VAL A 22 -12.58 -11.64 -9.79
CA VAL A 22 -13.30 -11.10 -8.63
C VAL A 22 -13.79 -9.70 -8.97
N ALA A 23 -15.11 -9.54 -9.09
CA ALA A 23 -15.71 -8.23 -9.23
C ALA A 23 -15.42 -7.40 -7.96
N PRO A 24 -15.06 -6.11 -8.09
CA PRO A 24 -14.84 -5.26 -6.93
C PRO A 24 -16.13 -5.24 -6.09
N LYS A 25 -16.05 -5.75 -4.85
CA LYS A 25 -17.17 -5.70 -3.93
C LYS A 25 -17.46 -4.23 -3.63
N LYS A 26 -18.57 -3.72 -4.18
CA LYS A 26 -19.13 -2.43 -3.76
C LYS A 26 -19.47 -2.52 -2.27
N GLY A 27 -19.15 -1.44 -1.55
CA GLY A 27 -19.05 -1.36 -0.10
C GLY A 27 -20.09 -2.15 0.67
N LEU A 28 -19.62 -2.93 1.64
CA LEU A 28 -20.49 -3.53 2.65
C LEU A 28 -21.11 -2.38 3.46
N GLY A 29 -22.44 -2.33 3.46
CA GLY A 29 -23.24 -1.19 3.91
C GLY A 29 -23.16 -0.87 5.41
N GLY A 30 -23.74 0.29 5.76
CA GLY A 30 -23.99 0.71 7.14
C GLY A 30 -22.85 1.48 7.82
N TYR A 31 -22.31 2.53 7.18
CA TYR A 31 -21.36 3.45 7.82
C TYR A 31 -22.07 4.31 8.87
N ASN A 32 -21.99 3.91 10.14
CA ASN A 32 -22.37 4.78 11.26
C ASN A 32 -21.17 5.65 11.71
N GLN A 33 -21.43 6.78 12.39
CA GLN A 33 -20.39 7.73 12.79
C GLN A 33 -19.32 7.11 13.71
N GLN A 34 -19.68 6.08 14.49
CA GLN A 34 -18.75 5.42 15.40
C GLN A 34 -17.75 4.54 14.65
N SER A 35 -18.18 3.88 13.57
CA SER A 35 -17.30 3.16 12.65
C SER A 35 -16.34 4.11 11.94
N ALA A 36 -16.82 5.26 11.46
CA ALA A 36 -15.98 6.29 10.84
C ALA A 36 -14.91 6.86 11.80
N LYS A 37 -15.27 7.09 13.07
CA LYS A 37 -14.30 7.57 14.09
C LYS A 37 -13.23 6.52 14.40
N ARG A 38 -13.59 5.23 14.47
CA ARG A 38 -12.62 4.14 14.69
C ARG A 38 -11.67 3.99 13.51
N GLU A 39 -12.20 4.03 12.30
CA GLU A 39 -11.40 3.96 11.08
C GLU A 39 -10.43 5.14 10.98
N ARG A 40 -10.89 6.37 11.27
CA ARG A 40 -10.02 7.54 11.29
C ARG A 40 -8.84 7.38 12.25
N ARG A 41 -9.11 6.89 13.47
CA ARG A 41 -8.06 6.64 14.46
C ARG A 41 -7.10 5.55 13.99
N ALA A 42 -7.60 4.44 13.45
CA ALA A 42 -6.77 3.37 12.90
C ALA A 42 -5.88 3.87 11.74
N ASN A 43 -6.43 4.71 10.86
CA ASN A 43 -5.68 5.35 9.78
C ASN A 43 -4.59 6.28 10.32
N GLU A 44 -4.88 7.08 11.35
CA GLU A 44 -3.90 7.99 11.97
C GLU A 44 -2.80 7.22 12.73
N ASP A 45 -3.16 6.16 13.46
CA ASP A 45 -2.23 5.32 14.21
C ASP A 45 -1.29 4.56 13.24
N LEU A 46 -1.84 3.96 12.19
CA LEU A 46 -1.05 3.32 11.13
C LEU A 46 -0.15 4.33 10.43
N PHE A 47 -0.66 5.50 10.04
CA PHE A 47 0.13 6.53 9.37
C PHE A 47 1.41 6.85 10.16
N TRP A 48 1.28 7.11 11.47
CA TRP A 48 2.44 7.44 12.29
C TRP A 48 3.35 6.24 12.57
N ALA A 49 2.82 5.02 12.62
CA ALA A 49 3.66 3.83 12.71
C ALA A 49 4.53 3.68 11.45
N LEU A 50 3.97 3.89 10.25
CA LEU A 50 4.73 3.86 9.00
C LEU A 50 5.82 4.94 8.95
N VAL A 51 5.49 6.18 9.35
CA VAL A 51 6.48 7.26 9.45
C VAL A 51 7.62 6.87 10.40
N ASN A 52 7.31 6.28 11.55
CA ASN A 52 8.32 5.87 12.52
C ASN A 52 9.24 4.77 11.96
N VAL A 53 8.69 3.76 11.29
CA VAL A 53 9.48 2.71 10.65
C VAL A 53 10.40 3.30 9.57
N LEU A 54 9.88 4.17 8.70
CA LEU A 54 10.69 4.84 7.68
C LEU A 54 11.85 5.63 8.30
N ASN A 55 11.58 6.39 9.36
CA ASN A 55 12.60 7.16 10.07
C ASN A 55 13.69 6.27 10.70
N ILE A 56 13.37 5.06 11.19
CA ILE A 56 14.37 4.09 11.69
C ILE A 56 15.38 3.72 10.60
N PHE A 57 14.92 3.63 9.34
CA PHE A 57 15.77 3.37 8.19
C PHE A 57 16.41 4.63 7.58
N GLY A 58 16.30 5.79 8.25
CA GLY A 58 16.82 7.06 7.76
C GLY A 58 16.03 7.64 6.59
N ILE A 59 14.80 7.18 6.36
CA ILE A 59 13.91 7.66 5.31
C ILE A 59 12.99 8.73 5.87
N ILE A 60 13.00 9.91 5.26
CA ILE A 60 12.22 11.06 5.72
C ILE A 60 10.87 11.10 5.00
N VAL A 61 9.79 11.41 5.71
CA VAL A 61 8.47 11.64 5.11
C VAL A 61 8.19 13.15 5.05
N LEU A 62 8.07 13.70 3.84
CA LEU A 62 7.81 15.12 3.59
C LEU A 62 6.42 15.34 3.00
N LYS A 63 5.82 16.49 3.32
CA LYS A 63 4.56 16.94 2.72
C LYS A 63 4.85 18.07 1.73
N HIS A 64 4.28 17.97 0.53
CA HIS A 64 4.34 19.01 -0.50
C HIS A 64 2.92 19.41 -0.92
N ASP A 65 2.73 20.66 -1.35
CA ASP A 65 1.42 21.12 -1.84
C ASP A 65 1.11 20.59 -3.24
N ASP A 66 2.15 20.40 -4.05
CA ASP A 66 2.09 19.82 -5.39
C ASP A 66 3.29 18.88 -5.63
N LEU A 67 3.00 17.73 -6.22
CA LEU A 67 3.98 16.74 -6.66
C LEU A 67 4.02 16.61 -8.19
N GLY A 68 3.26 17.45 -8.90
CA GLY A 68 3.12 17.42 -10.35
C GLY A 68 2.14 16.37 -10.85
N THR A 69 2.19 16.16 -12.16
CA THR A 69 1.45 15.12 -12.87
C THR A 69 2.38 13.99 -13.30
N ALA A 70 1.81 12.80 -13.42
CA ALA A 70 2.43 11.67 -14.08
C ALA A 70 1.49 11.12 -15.14
N GLU A 71 2.05 10.37 -16.07
CA GLU A 71 1.33 9.75 -17.17
C GLU A 71 1.36 8.23 -16.99
N ASP A 72 0.20 7.60 -17.17
CA ASP A 72 0.07 6.15 -17.14
C ASP A 72 0.37 5.50 -18.51
N ALA A 73 0.38 4.16 -18.61
CA ALA A 73 0.71 3.49 -19.87
C ALA A 73 -0.36 3.67 -20.97
N GLU A 74 -1.53 4.24 -20.64
CA GLU A 74 -2.57 4.60 -21.61
C GLU A 74 -2.49 6.09 -22.00
N HIS A 75 -1.42 6.77 -21.61
CA HIS A 75 -1.20 8.20 -21.87
C HIS A 75 -2.20 9.13 -21.18
N ILE A 76 -2.80 8.69 -20.06
CA ILE A 76 -3.70 9.51 -19.26
C ILE A 76 -2.91 10.17 -18.13
N GLU A 77 -2.95 11.51 -18.10
CA GLU A 77 -2.36 12.30 -17.02
C GLU A 77 -3.17 12.20 -15.71
N PHE A 78 -2.47 12.13 -14.59
CA PHE A 78 -3.06 12.18 -13.26
C PHE A 78 -2.17 12.93 -12.27
N LEU A 79 -2.77 13.46 -11.21
CA LEU A 79 -2.06 14.16 -10.13
C LEU A 79 -1.38 13.15 -9.20
N VAL A 80 -0.10 13.37 -8.92
CA VAL A 80 0.69 12.49 -8.06
C VAL A 80 0.28 12.67 -6.60
N GLY A 81 -0.07 11.56 -5.95
CA GLY A 81 -0.49 11.54 -4.54
C GLY A 81 0.67 11.44 -3.56
N GLY A 82 1.71 10.69 -3.93
CA GLY A 82 2.95 10.49 -3.20
C GLY A 82 4.05 9.99 -4.12
N THR A 83 5.30 10.06 -3.67
CA THR A 83 6.45 9.52 -4.40
C THR A 83 7.52 8.96 -3.47
N TRP A 84 8.06 7.81 -3.86
CA TRP A 84 9.34 7.31 -3.40
C TRP A 84 10.47 7.90 -4.24
N ASP A 85 11.25 8.81 -3.64
CA ASP A 85 12.17 9.67 -4.37
C ASP A 85 13.30 8.93 -5.11
N ALA A 86 13.93 9.60 -6.07
CA ALA A 86 15.00 9.01 -6.88
C ALA A 86 16.26 8.68 -6.05
N ASN A 87 16.55 9.46 -5.01
CA ASN A 87 17.70 9.23 -4.13
C ASN A 87 17.44 8.14 -3.08
N LYS A 88 16.21 7.61 -3.00
CA LYS A 88 15.84 6.50 -2.12
C LYS A 88 16.05 6.82 -0.64
N THR A 89 15.69 8.03 -0.27
CA THR A 89 15.82 8.59 1.09
C THR A 89 14.59 9.36 1.55
N VAL A 90 13.65 9.65 0.65
CA VAL A 90 12.49 10.49 0.96
C VAL A 90 11.21 9.89 0.39
N VAL A 91 10.18 9.83 1.22
CA VAL A 91 8.78 9.65 0.78
C VAL A 91 8.10 11.00 0.80
N ASN A 92 7.65 11.47 -0.36
CA ASN A 92 6.90 12.71 -0.48
C ASN A 92 5.40 12.41 -0.53
N LEU A 93 4.59 13.22 0.13
CA LEU A 93 3.13 13.10 0.14
C LEU A 93 2.49 14.44 -0.19
N ARG A 94 1.47 14.44 -1.06
CA ARG A 94 0.67 15.64 -1.32
C ARG A 94 -0.27 15.98 -0.15
N HIS A 95 -0.80 14.94 0.49
CA HIS A 95 -1.71 15.07 1.63
C HIS A 95 -1.48 13.93 2.61
N LYS A 96 -1.86 14.13 3.88
CA LYS A 96 -1.75 13.09 4.91
C LYS A 96 -2.73 11.95 4.60
N ASN A 97 -2.26 10.93 3.88
CA ASN A 97 -3.07 9.81 3.43
C ASN A 97 -2.32 8.50 3.69
N VAL A 98 -2.90 7.66 4.55
CA VAL A 98 -2.29 6.38 4.94
C VAL A 98 -2.19 5.39 3.80
N ARG A 99 -3.11 5.45 2.81
CA ARG A 99 -3.09 4.52 1.67
C ARG A 99 -1.91 4.80 0.75
N ILE A 100 -1.71 6.08 0.43
CA ILE A 100 -0.57 6.55 -0.35
C ILE A 100 0.73 6.25 0.42
N LEU A 101 0.78 6.58 1.72
CA LEU A 101 1.98 6.29 2.51
C LEU A 101 2.27 4.78 2.58
N ALA A 102 1.27 3.91 2.70
CA ALA A 102 1.47 2.45 2.71
C ALA A 102 2.00 1.93 1.37
N HIS A 103 1.55 2.52 0.26
CA HIS A 103 2.06 2.23 -1.08
C HIS A 103 3.56 2.62 -1.18
N GLU A 104 3.91 3.88 -0.87
CA GLU A 104 5.31 4.34 -0.93
C GLU A 104 6.21 3.63 0.10
N PHE A 105 5.67 3.30 1.26
CA PHE A 105 6.35 2.48 2.27
C PHE A 105 6.73 1.12 1.69
N THR A 106 5.83 0.50 0.94
CA THR A 106 6.10 -0.81 0.32
C THR A 106 7.21 -0.70 -0.75
N HIS A 107 7.23 0.38 -1.53
CA HIS A 107 8.36 0.67 -2.43
C HIS A 107 9.69 0.81 -1.68
N ALA A 108 9.69 1.54 -0.56
CA ALA A 108 10.88 1.70 0.28
C ALA A 108 11.36 0.35 0.84
N MET A 109 10.46 -0.49 1.34
CA MET A 109 10.81 -1.80 1.89
C MET A 109 11.34 -2.75 0.82
N ASP A 110 10.71 -2.81 -0.36
CA ASP A 110 11.22 -3.60 -1.49
C ASP A 110 12.63 -3.14 -1.92
N TYR A 111 12.85 -1.83 -1.96
CA TYR A 111 14.17 -1.24 -2.24
C TYR A 111 15.23 -1.65 -1.20
N LEU A 112 14.92 -1.58 0.10
CA LEU A 112 15.84 -1.98 1.16
C LEU A 112 16.22 -3.47 1.05
N LYS A 113 15.31 -4.31 0.54
CA LYS A 113 15.57 -5.72 0.24
C LYS A 113 16.29 -5.96 -1.09
N ARG A 114 16.44 -4.94 -1.94
CA ARG A 114 17.11 -4.95 -3.25
C ARG A 114 16.63 -6.05 -4.19
N ARG A 115 15.34 -6.41 -4.14
CA ARG A 115 14.83 -7.63 -4.79
C ARG A 115 14.29 -7.39 -6.20
N TRP A 116 13.67 -6.24 -6.47
CA TRP A 116 13.06 -5.94 -7.78
C TRP A 116 13.32 -4.50 -8.22
N ALA A 117 13.45 -4.29 -9.53
CA ALA A 117 13.83 -3.00 -10.13
C ALA A 117 12.96 -2.56 -11.31
N GLY A 118 12.05 -3.42 -11.79
CA GLY A 118 11.15 -3.08 -12.90
C GLY A 118 10.00 -2.18 -12.43
N ARG A 119 9.62 -1.18 -13.23
CA ARG A 119 8.51 -0.25 -12.92
C ARG A 119 7.20 -1.01 -12.65
N ALA A 120 6.80 -1.90 -13.56
CA ALA A 120 5.57 -2.67 -13.43
C ALA A 120 5.60 -3.65 -12.24
N GLU A 121 6.76 -4.30 -12.00
CA GLU A 121 6.96 -5.16 -10.83
C GLU A 121 6.87 -4.37 -9.53
N GLY A 122 7.58 -3.25 -9.43
CA GLY A 122 7.59 -2.39 -8.24
C GLY A 122 6.20 -1.90 -7.90
N GLU A 123 5.43 -1.45 -8.89
CA GLU A 123 4.06 -0.96 -8.72
C GLU A 123 3.09 -2.08 -8.32
N PHE A 124 3.26 -3.29 -8.89
CA PHE A 124 2.52 -4.46 -8.44
C PHE A 124 2.79 -4.78 -6.96
N ILE A 125 4.07 -4.78 -6.57
CA ILE A 125 4.49 -5.03 -5.19
C ILE A 125 3.92 -3.96 -4.25
N ALA A 126 4.07 -2.68 -4.62
CA ALA A 126 3.62 -1.56 -3.80
C ALA A 126 2.10 -1.50 -3.64
N SER A 127 1.34 -1.69 -4.72
CA SER A 127 -0.11 -1.79 -4.66
C SER A 127 -0.59 -2.98 -3.83
N GLY A 128 0.07 -4.13 -3.95
CA GLY A 128 -0.30 -5.35 -3.21
C GLY A 128 0.02 -5.23 -1.72
N GLY A 129 1.29 -4.94 -1.39
CA GLY A 129 1.74 -4.82 -0.01
C GLY A 129 1.07 -3.68 0.73
N GLY A 130 0.95 -2.50 0.09
CA GLY A 130 0.28 -1.34 0.67
C GLY A 130 -1.20 -1.61 0.96
N TYR A 131 -1.91 -2.26 0.02
CA TYR A 131 -3.29 -2.68 0.24
C TYR A 131 -3.42 -3.68 1.40
N LEU A 132 -2.60 -4.72 1.45
CA LEU A 132 -2.62 -5.70 2.54
C LEU A 132 -2.36 -5.03 3.89
N LEU A 133 -1.41 -4.11 3.96
CA LEU A 133 -1.06 -3.39 5.18
C LEU A 133 -2.22 -2.53 5.68
N VAL A 134 -2.84 -1.75 4.80
CA VAL A 134 -4.01 -0.93 5.14
C VAL A 134 -5.18 -1.82 5.56
N ALA A 135 -5.47 -2.89 4.81
CA ALA A 135 -6.56 -3.81 5.12
C ALA A 135 -6.36 -4.48 6.48
N HIS A 136 -5.12 -4.88 6.80
CA HIS A 136 -4.77 -5.53 8.06
C HIS A 136 -5.00 -4.64 9.27
N TYR A 137 -4.49 -3.40 9.25
CA TYR A 137 -4.53 -2.51 10.41
C TYR A 137 -5.79 -1.65 10.53
N THR A 138 -6.50 -1.40 9.41
CA THR A 138 -7.65 -0.47 9.39
C THR A 138 -8.96 -1.16 9.07
N GLY A 139 -8.93 -2.38 8.53
CA GLY A 139 -10.12 -3.11 8.09
C GLY A 139 -10.74 -2.58 6.79
N LEU A 140 -10.05 -1.71 6.05
CA LEU A 140 -10.50 -1.18 4.76
C LEU A 140 -10.27 -2.18 3.62
N TYR A 141 -11.30 -2.41 2.79
CA TYR A 141 -11.33 -3.56 1.86
C TYR A 141 -11.35 -3.23 0.36
N SER A 142 -11.09 -1.99 -0.07
CA SER A 142 -11.22 -1.62 -1.49
C SER A 142 -9.85 -1.44 -2.17
N PRO A 143 -9.35 -2.44 -2.92
CA PRO A 143 -8.10 -2.33 -3.67
C PRO A 143 -8.27 -1.71 -5.06
N SER A 144 -9.48 -1.26 -5.43
CA SER A 144 -9.82 -0.94 -6.82
C SER A 144 -9.02 0.21 -7.40
N PHE A 145 -8.54 1.14 -6.58
CA PHE A 145 -7.65 2.21 -7.06
C PHE A 145 -6.22 1.67 -7.29
N ASP A 146 -5.69 0.90 -6.33
CA ASP A 146 -4.30 0.42 -6.34
C ASP A 146 -4.05 -0.66 -7.41
N ILE A 147 -5.03 -1.53 -7.68
CA ILE A 147 -4.95 -2.54 -8.75
C ILE A 147 -4.96 -1.90 -10.13
N GLU A 148 -5.89 -0.97 -10.36
CA GLU A 148 -6.02 -0.33 -11.68
C GLU A 148 -4.81 0.55 -11.96
N TYR A 149 -4.29 1.24 -10.95
CA TYR A 149 -3.02 1.96 -11.07
C TYR A 149 -1.87 1.02 -11.48
N ALA A 150 -1.64 -0.07 -10.75
CA ALA A 150 -0.56 -1.00 -11.09
C ALA A 150 -0.74 -1.63 -12.49
N LYS A 151 -1.96 -1.99 -12.89
CA LYS A 151 -2.25 -2.46 -14.27
C LYS A 151 -1.91 -1.41 -15.32
N ARG A 152 -2.28 -0.15 -15.08
CA ARG A 152 -1.92 0.98 -15.94
C ARG A 152 -0.43 1.28 -15.94
N GLN A 153 0.34 0.81 -14.97
CA GLN A 153 1.82 0.85 -15.00
C GLN A 153 2.44 -0.36 -15.74
N GLY A 154 1.60 -1.23 -16.33
CA GLY A 154 2.03 -2.41 -17.09
C GLY A 154 2.00 -3.73 -16.31
N ALA A 155 1.47 -3.75 -15.08
CA ALA A 155 1.40 -4.98 -14.31
C ALA A 155 0.32 -5.95 -14.84
N GLY A 156 0.77 -7.03 -15.47
CA GLY A 156 -0.09 -8.11 -15.97
C GLY A 156 -0.16 -9.34 -15.06
N THR A 157 -0.99 -10.32 -15.45
CA THR A 157 -1.11 -11.62 -14.76
C THR A 157 0.20 -12.42 -14.74
N GLY A 158 1.11 -12.17 -15.69
CA GLY A 158 2.46 -12.72 -15.68
C GLY A 158 3.28 -12.28 -14.46
N ILE A 159 3.16 -11.01 -14.05
CA ILE A 159 3.81 -10.48 -12.84
C ILE A 159 3.21 -11.10 -11.59
N LEU A 160 1.89 -11.20 -11.50
CA LEU A 160 1.20 -11.88 -10.39
C LEU A 160 1.71 -13.31 -10.18
N ARG A 161 1.93 -14.07 -11.26
CA ARG A 161 2.46 -15.44 -11.14
C ARG A 161 3.92 -15.49 -10.66
N ARG A 162 4.74 -14.50 -11.00
CA ARG A 162 6.16 -14.45 -10.57
C ARG A 162 6.32 -13.92 -9.14
N LEU A 163 5.52 -12.94 -8.76
CA LEU A 163 5.66 -12.17 -7.52
C LEU A 163 4.58 -12.46 -6.49
N GLY A 164 3.64 -13.36 -6.80
CA GLY A 164 2.48 -13.64 -5.97
C GLY A 164 2.80 -14.15 -4.57
N ASP A 165 3.91 -14.88 -4.40
CA ASP A 165 4.36 -15.33 -3.08
C ASP A 165 5.22 -14.27 -2.37
N TYR A 166 5.87 -13.40 -3.15
CA TYR A 166 6.74 -12.36 -2.60
C TYR A 166 5.95 -11.26 -1.89
N VAL A 167 4.79 -10.86 -2.41
CA VAL A 167 4.00 -9.78 -1.78
C VAL A 167 3.51 -10.16 -0.37
N PRO A 168 2.96 -11.37 -0.13
CA PRO A 168 2.68 -11.86 1.22
C PRO A 168 3.91 -11.95 2.14
N GLU A 169 5.06 -12.40 1.61
CA GLU A 169 6.34 -12.45 2.36
C GLU A 169 6.73 -11.05 2.85
N LEU A 170 6.77 -10.08 1.92
CA LEU A 170 7.07 -8.68 2.22
C LEU A 170 6.06 -8.08 3.21
N PHE A 171 4.77 -8.37 3.03
CA PHE A 171 3.71 -7.94 3.94
C PHE A 171 3.94 -8.44 5.37
N SER A 172 4.31 -9.71 5.55
CA SER A 172 4.58 -10.27 6.88
C SER A 172 5.69 -9.50 7.59
N GLU A 173 6.79 -9.21 6.90
CA GLU A 173 7.91 -8.46 7.46
C GLU A 173 7.56 -7.00 7.75
N MET A 174 6.78 -6.37 6.86
CA MET A 174 6.26 -5.02 7.10
C MET A 174 5.42 -4.95 8.37
N CYS A 175 4.57 -5.95 8.63
CA CYS A 175 3.80 -6.03 9.87
C CYS A 175 4.70 -6.18 11.10
N GLU A 176 5.76 -7.01 11.04
CA GLU A 176 6.71 -7.15 12.16
C GLU A 176 7.37 -5.81 12.52
N LEU A 177 7.78 -5.04 11.51
CA LEU A 177 8.36 -3.72 11.69
C LEU A 177 7.35 -2.75 12.31
N VAL A 178 6.13 -2.68 11.76
CA VAL A 178 5.07 -1.79 12.27
C VAL A 178 4.72 -2.14 13.71
N ASP A 179 4.50 -3.43 14.02
CA ASP A 179 4.21 -3.91 15.37
C ASP A 179 5.31 -3.55 16.37
N SER A 180 6.58 -3.64 15.97
CA SER A 180 7.72 -3.29 16.84
C SER A 180 7.68 -1.83 17.29
N THR A 181 7.25 -0.92 16.40
CA THR A 181 7.13 0.51 16.71
C THR A 181 5.91 0.85 17.56
N GLN A 182 4.89 -0.02 17.56
CA GLN A 182 3.68 0.16 18.37
C GLN A 182 3.84 -0.41 19.78
N ARG A 183 4.64 -1.46 19.98
CA ARG A 183 4.92 -2.07 21.30
C ARG A 183 5.90 -1.29 22.16
N GLY A 184 6.66 -0.37 21.57
CA GLY A 184 7.55 0.55 22.29
C GLY A 184 6.86 1.79 22.88
N ARG A 185 5.52 1.84 22.87
CA ARG A 185 4.70 2.92 23.45
C ARG A 185 4.01 2.49 24.73
#